data_AF-A0A969NIZ1-F1
#
_entry.id   AF-A0A969NIZ1-F1
#
_cell.length_a   1.000
_cell.length_b   1.000
_cell.length_c   1.000
_cell.angle_alpha   90.00
_cell.angle_beta   90.00
_cell.angle_gamma   90.00
#
_symmetry.space_group_name_H-M   'P 1'
#
loop_
_entity.id
_entity.type
_entity.pdbx_description
1 polymer ?
#
loop_
_entity_poly.entity_id
_entity_poly.type
_entity_poly.pdbx_seq_one_letter_code
_entity_poly.pdbx_strand_id
1 'polypeptide(L)' 'MKKLKAIEYETEKFKIEGKYAYLYCLNGYGKAKINNNFLENKLKVNATTRNWKTVLTLFEMMTTD' A
#
# COMPACT_ATOMS: atom_id res chain seq x y z
N MET A 1 -8.32 12.92 -6.66
CA MET A 1 -7.37 12.45 -5.62
C MET A 1 -7.49 13.16 -4.25
N LYS A 2 -8.31 14.21 -4.07
CA LYS A 2 -8.40 14.98 -2.80
C LYS A 2 -9.11 14.29 -1.60
N LYS A 3 -9.74 13.12 -1.76
CA LYS A 3 -10.60 12.50 -0.72
C LYS A 3 -9.90 11.48 0.21
N LEU A 4 -8.62 11.14 -0.01
CA LEU A 4 -7.93 10.11 0.77
C LEU A 4 -7.02 10.65 1.88
N LYS A 5 -6.62 11.93 1.83
CA LYS A 5 -5.71 12.52 2.83
C LYS A 5 -6.27 12.60 4.26
N ALA A 6 -7.56 12.37 4.48
CA ALA A 6 -8.22 12.57 5.78
C ALA A 6 -8.37 11.29 6.62
N ILE A 7 -7.74 10.18 6.22
CA ILE A 7 -7.84 8.90 6.94
C ILE A 7 -6.46 8.54 7.47
N GLU A 8 -6.12 9.13 8.61
CA GLU A 8 -4.95 8.73 9.40
C GLU A 8 -5.46 7.88 10.56
N TYR A 9 -5.02 6.62 10.61
CA TYR A 9 -5.17 5.83 11.83
C TYR A 9 -3.85 5.93 12.60
N GLU A 10 -3.94 5.95 13.93
CA GLU A 10 -2.77 6.07 14.80
C GLU A 10 -1.69 5.00 14.51
N THR A 11 -2.12 3.81 14.11
CA THR A 11 -1.25 2.67 13.81
C THR A 11 -1.04 2.41 12.32
N GLU A 12 -1.62 3.23 11.43
CA GLU A 12 -1.57 3.00 9.98
C GLU A 12 -1.38 4.31 9.23
N LYS A 13 -0.34 4.36 8.40
CA LYS A 13 -0.06 5.47 7.49
C LYS A 13 -0.08 4.96 6.06
N PHE A 14 -0.52 5.81 5.14
CA PHE A 14 -0.39 5.50 3.73
C PHE A 14 -0.01 6.73 2.91
N LYS A 15 0.71 6.49 1.82
CA LYS A 15 1.05 7.50 0.83
C LYS A 15 0.73 6.95 -0.55
N ILE A 16 0.04 7.75 -1.36
CA ILE A 16 -0.18 7.44 -2.77
C ILE A 16 0.78 8.29 -3.60
N GLU A 17 1.50 7.64 -4.50
CA GLU A 17 2.46 8.26 -5.40
C GLU A 17 2.28 7.66 -6.80
N GLY A 18 1.74 8.47 -7.72
CA GLY A 18 1.35 8.03 -9.05
C GLY A 18 0.35 6.87 -8.99
N LYS A 19 0.78 5.69 -9.49
CA LYS A 19 0.00 4.45 -9.53
C LYS A 19 0.25 3.51 -8.33
N TYR A 20 1.07 3.92 -7.38
CA TYR A 20 1.48 3.09 -6.25
C TYR A 20 0.92 3.63 -4.94
N ALA A 21 0.48 2.72 -4.06
CA ALA A 21 0.09 3.02 -2.70
C ALA A 21 1.04 2.32 -1.74
N TYR A 22 1.75 3.10 -0.93
CA TYR A 22 2.64 2.64 0.12
C TYR A 22 1.87 2.60 1.43
N LEU A 23 1.89 1.46 2.11
CA LEU A 23 1.17 1.21 3.35
C LEU A 23 2.18 0.91 4.47
N TYR A 24 2.07 1.66 5.56
CA TYR A 24 2.78 1.40 6.80
C TYR A 24 1.77 0.98 7.86
N CYS A 25 1.81 -0.31 8.24
CA CYS A 25 0.88 -0.92 9.18
C CYS A 25 1.65 -1.40 10.40
N LEU A 26 1.63 -0.64 11.50
CA LEU A 26 2.41 -0.95 12.71
C LEU A 26 2.04 -2.31 13.32
N ASN A 27 0.75 -2.66 13.30
CA ASN A 27 0.22 -3.91 13.86
C ASN A 27 0.17 -5.08 12.85
N GLY A 28 0.84 -4.92 11.70
CA GLY A 28 0.82 -5.88 10.60
C GLY A 28 -0.38 -5.72 9.66
N TYR A 29 -0.19 -6.14 8.41
CA TYR A 29 -1.17 -5.94 7.34
C TYR A 29 -2.49 -6.69 7.55
N GLY A 30 -2.45 -7.88 8.17
CA GLY A 30 -3.66 -8.67 8.45
C GLY A 30 -4.63 -8.03 9.44
N LYS A 31 -4.15 -7.08 10.26
CA LYS A 31 -4.97 -6.31 11.21
C LYS A 31 -5.27 -4.90 10.71
N ALA A 32 -4.74 -4.52 9.55
CA ALA A 32 -4.84 -3.16 9.06
C ALA A 32 -6.23 -2.87 8.48
N LYS A 33 -6.80 -1.73 8.85
CA LYS A 33 -8.05 -1.20 8.27
C LYS A 33 -7.81 -0.66 6.87
N ILE A 34 -6.64 -0.06 6.64
CA ILE A 34 -6.16 0.32 5.32
C ILE A 34 -5.52 -0.91 4.67
N ASN A 35 -6.31 -1.60 3.86
CA ASN A 35 -5.91 -2.77 3.09
C ASN A 35 -6.34 -2.63 1.61
N ASN A 36 -6.05 -3.65 0.81
CA ASN A 36 -6.35 -3.66 -0.62
C ASN A 36 -7.82 -3.34 -0.89
N ASN A 37 -8.74 -4.04 -0.21
CA ASN A 37 -10.19 -3.84 -0.40
C ASN A 37 -10.62 -2.40 -0.07
N PHE A 38 -10.03 -1.80 0.97
CA PHE A 38 -10.29 -0.40 1.30
C PHE A 38 -9.86 0.53 0.16
N LEU A 39 -8.66 0.32 -0.40
CA LEU A 39 -8.13 1.12 -1.51
C LEU A 39 -8.94 0.92 -2.78
N GLU A 40 -9.25 -0.31 -3.16
CA GLU A 40 -10.03 -0.65 -4.35
C GLU A 40 -11.44 -0.03 -4.29
N ASN A 41 -12.10 -0.12 -3.14
CA ASN A 41 -13.43 0.47 -2.95
C ASN A 41 -13.42 2.00 -3.03
N LYS A 42 -12.38 2.66 -2.50
CA LYS A 42 -12.24 4.12 -2.51
C LYS A 42 -11.78 4.66 -3.85
N LEU A 43 -10.91 3.95 -4.55
CA LEU A 43 -10.32 4.38 -5.82
C LEU A 43 -11.07 3.83 -7.04
N LYS A 44 -11.95 2.84 -6.86
CA LYS A 44 -12.68 2.14 -7.94
C LYS A 44 -11.75 1.54 -9.00
N VAL A 45 -10.64 0.98 -8.54
CA VAL A 45 -9.64 0.29 -9.37
C VAL A 45 -9.31 -1.05 -8.74
N ASN A 46 -8.83 -2.00 -9.54
CA ASN A 46 -8.22 -3.22 -9.02
C ASN A 46 -6.78 -2.93 -8.63
N ALA A 47 -6.37 -3.40 -7.47
CA ALA A 47 -5.03 -3.22 -6.93
C ALA A 47 -4.44 -4.58 -6.55
N THR A 48 -3.13 -4.71 -6.71
CA THR A 48 -2.40 -5.86 -6.15
C THR A 48 -1.58 -5.38 -4.97
N THR A 49 -1.52 -6.19 -3.93
CA THR A 49 -0.65 -5.93 -2.79
C THR A 49 0.56 -6.85 -2.84
N ARG A 50 1.73 -6.31 -2.53
CA ARG A 50 2.96 -7.05 -2.25
C ARG A 50 3.59 -6.49 -0.98
N ASN A 51 4.16 -7.36 -0.16
CA ASN A 51 4.96 -6.88 0.97
C ASN A 51 6.27 -6.26 0.45
N TRP A 52 6.91 -5.42 1.28
CA TRP A 52 8.12 -4.70 0.87
C TRP A 52 9.29 -5.64 0.56
N LYS A 53 9.45 -6.74 1.30
CA LYS A 53 10.49 -7.74 1.06
C LYS A 53 10.39 -8.34 -0.34
N THR A 54 9.20 -8.72 -0.78
CA THR A 54 8.95 -9.24 -2.12
C THR A 54 9.24 -8.21 -3.20
N VAL A 55 8.89 -6.93 -2.97
CA VAL A 55 9.23 -5.85 -3.91
C VAL A 55 10.74 -5.69 -4.05
N LEU A 56 11.48 -5.73 -2.94
CA LEU A 56 12.94 -5.67 -2.95
C LEU A 56 13.57 -6.87 -3.68
N THR A 57 13.11 -8.09 -3.39
CA THR A 57 13.62 -9.28 -4.10
C THR A 57 13.36 -9.20 -5.61
N LEU A 58 12.17 -8.75 -6.03
CA LEU A 58 11.88 -8.54 -7.46
C LEU A 58 12.76 -7.45 -8.05
N PHE A 59 13.01 -6.36 -7.32
CA PHE A 59 13.90 -5.30 -7.75
C PHE A 59 15.33 -5.82 -7.94
N GLU A 60 15.88 -6.51 -6.95
CA GLU A 60 17.21 -7.15 -7.03
C GLU A 60 17.30 -8.07 -8.27
N MET A 61 16.29 -8.93 -8.49
CA MET A 61 16.25 -9.80 -9.67
C MET A 61 16.19 -9.04 -11.00
N MET A 62 15.63 -7.83 -11.03
CA MET A 62 15.53 -7.01 -12.24
C MET A 62 16.76 -6.12 -12.48
N THR A 63 17.54 -5.83 -11.43
CA THR A 63 18.69 -4.91 -11.49
C THR A 63 20.04 -5.60 -11.39
N THR A 64 20.07 -6.91 -11.16
CA THR A 64 21.33 -7.67 -11.15
C THR A 64 21.63 -8.09 -12.59
N ASP A 65 22.64 -7.46 -13.19
CA ASP A 65 23.35 -7.92 -14.40
C ASP A 65 24.43 -8.95 -14.05
#